data_AF-A0A531LV38-F1
#
_entry.id   AF-A0A531LV38-F1
#
_cell.length_a   1.000
_cell.length_b   1.000
_cell.length_c   1.000
_cell.angle_alpha   90.00
_cell.angle_beta   90.00
_cell.angle_gamma   90.00
#
_symmetry.space_group_name_H-M   'P 1'
#
loop_
_entity.id
_entity.type
_entity.pdbx_description
1 polymer ?
#
loop_
_entity_poly.entity_id
_entity_poly.type
_entity_poly.pdbx_seq_one_letter_code
_entity_poly.pdbx_strand_id
1 'polypeptide(L)'
;IQAQSLGVSTDVSGTVQEIDVHENQAVKKGDVLFRLRPASFETALAAAQAQLGTVRNQVLTLEASYQQSLSQIEQAQADIPYYEAAFQRQQDLLKTSTASKASFDSAQHDLVAARQKVSVAKAQA
;
A
#
# COMPACT_ATOMS: atom_id res chain seq x y z
N ILE A 1 -54.31 19.49 -31.71
CA ILE A 1 -53.22 18.50 -31.90
C ILE A 1 -52.10 18.92 -30.97
N GLN A 2 -51.83 18.16 -29.89
CA GLN A 2 -50.71 18.47 -28.99
C GLN A 2 -49.46 17.77 -29.52
N ALA A 3 -48.41 18.53 -29.82
CA ALA A 3 -47.09 17.96 -30.09
C ALA A 3 -46.40 17.72 -28.74
N GLN A 4 -46.15 16.48 -28.39
CA GLN A 4 -45.28 16.15 -27.26
C GLN A 4 -43.84 16.41 -27.73
N SER A 5 -43.19 17.40 -27.13
CA SER A 5 -41.78 17.72 -27.37
C SER A 5 -40.96 17.31 -26.15
N LEU A 6 -39.84 16.62 -26.37
CA LEU A 6 -38.89 16.23 -25.32
C LEU A 6 -37.53 16.84 -25.64
N GLY A 7 -37.00 17.64 -24.70
CA GLY A 7 -35.64 18.17 -24.80
C GLY A 7 -34.62 17.04 -24.63
N VAL A 8 -33.62 17.02 -25.51
CA VAL A 8 -32.46 16.12 -25.40
C VAL A 8 -31.31 16.89 -24.77
N SER A 9 -30.72 16.34 -23.72
CA SER A 9 -29.60 16.95 -22.98
C SER A 9 -28.50 15.92 -22.71
N THR A 10 -27.30 16.37 -22.40
CA THR A 10 -26.17 15.50 -22.07
C THR A 10 -26.09 15.22 -20.57
N ASP A 11 -25.72 13.99 -20.21
CA ASP A 11 -25.46 13.62 -18.80
C ASP A 11 -24.15 14.23 -18.27
N VAL A 12 -23.30 14.72 -19.16
CA VAL A 12 -22.00 15.32 -18.84
C VAL A 12 -21.88 16.71 -19.47
N SER A 13 -21.25 17.63 -18.74
CA SER A 13 -20.92 18.96 -19.26
C SER A 13 -19.77 18.85 -20.27
N GLY A 14 -19.94 19.42 -21.46
CA GLY A 14 -18.90 19.43 -22.49
C GLY A 14 -19.20 20.41 -23.61
N THR A 15 -18.17 20.77 -24.38
CA THR A 15 -18.34 21.61 -25.57
C THR A 15 -18.75 20.74 -26.75
N VAL A 16 -19.83 21.11 -27.45
CA VAL A 16 -20.22 20.47 -28.70
C VAL A 16 -19.13 20.72 -29.75
N GLN A 17 -18.62 19.64 -30.35
CA GLN A 17 -17.64 19.66 -31.42
C GLN A 17 -18.32 19.63 -32.79
N GLU A 18 -19.30 18.75 -32.95
CA GLU A 18 -20.03 18.51 -34.21
C GLU A 18 -21.51 18.33 -33.92
N ILE A 19 -22.36 18.83 -34.83
CA ILE A 19 -23.79 18.54 -34.86
C ILE A 19 -24.02 17.75 -36.14
N ASP A 20 -24.43 16.49 -36.00
CA ASP A 20 -24.55 15.52 -37.10
C ASP A 20 -25.94 15.55 -37.76
N VAL A 21 -26.83 16.42 -37.28
CA VAL A 21 -28.21 16.56 -37.77
C VAL A 21 -28.57 18.00 -38.09
N HIS A 22 -29.53 18.19 -38.98
CA HIS A 22 -30.09 19.50 -39.31
C HIS A 22 -31.55 19.63 -38.86
N GLU A 23 -32.07 20.86 -38.90
CA GLU A 23 -33.45 21.14 -38.52
C GLU A 23 -34.44 20.31 -39.36
N ASN A 24 -35.49 19.78 -38.70
CA ASN A 24 -36.55 18.94 -39.29
C ASN A 24 -36.07 17.60 -39.90
N GLN A 25 -34.84 17.16 -39.61
CA GLN A 25 -34.37 15.85 -40.03
C GLN A 25 -35.06 14.72 -39.25
N ALA A 26 -35.58 13.72 -39.96
CA ALA A 26 -36.10 12.51 -39.35
C ALA A 26 -34.94 11.63 -38.86
N VAL A 27 -34.89 11.37 -37.55
CA VAL A 27 -33.86 10.54 -36.90
C VAL A 27 -34.47 9.25 -36.34
N LYS A 28 -33.66 8.21 -36.22
CA LYS A 28 -34.03 6.92 -35.62
C LYS A 28 -33.35 6.75 -34.27
N LYS A 29 -33.87 5.83 -33.47
CA LYS A 29 -33.26 5.47 -32.18
C LYS A 29 -31.83 4.95 -32.41
N GLY A 30 -30.87 5.57 -31.74
CA GLY A 30 -29.45 5.23 -31.83
C GLY A 30 -28.63 6.15 -32.74
N ASP A 31 -29.29 7.06 -33.48
CA ASP A 31 -28.57 8.04 -34.29
C ASP A 31 -27.83 9.05 -33.39
N VAL A 32 -26.58 9.33 -33.74
CA VAL A 32 -25.79 10.37 -33.09
C VAL A 32 -26.30 11.72 -33.58
N LEU A 33 -26.72 12.56 -32.64
CA LEU A 33 -27.27 13.89 -32.96
C LEU A 33 -26.18 14.97 -32.93
N PHE A 34 -25.27 14.87 -31.96
CA PHE A 34 -24.13 15.75 -31.82
C PHE A 34 -23.04 15.06 -31.00
N ARG A 35 -21.80 15.51 -31.17
CA ARG A 35 -20.62 14.96 -30.49
C ARG A 35 -20.00 16.03 -29.60
N LEU A 36 -19.60 15.62 -28.40
CA LEU A 36 -18.84 16.47 -27.49
C LEU A 36 -17.34 16.33 -27.78
N ARG A 37 -16.58 17.40 -27.56
CA ARG A 37 -15.13 17.40 -27.71
C ARG A 37 -14.48 16.43 -26.70
N PRO A 38 -13.71 15.42 -27.15
CA PRO A 38 -13.19 14.38 -26.27
C PRO A 38 -11.95 14.80 -25.47
N ALA A 39 -11.18 15.79 -25.95
CA ALA A 39 -9.87 16.15 -25.42
C ALA A 39 -9.83 16.38 -23.89
N SER A 40 -10.86 17.02 -23.32
CA SER A 40 -10.94 17.24 -21.86
C SER A 40 -11.16 15.93 -21.10
N PHE A 41 -11.96 15.01 -21.64
CA PHE A 41 -12.21 13.70 -21.05
C PHE A 41 -11.00 12.77 -21.19
N GLU A 42 -10.31 12.80 -22.32
CA GLU A 42 -9.07 12.05 -22.53
C GLU A 42 -7.96 12.51 -21.58
N THR A 43 -7.83 13.82 -21.39
CA THR A 43 -6.87 14.39 -20.43
C THR A 43 -7.21 13.96 -19.00
N ALA A 44 -8.49 14.04 -18.61
CA ALA A 44 -8.93 13.59 -17.29
C ALA A 44 -8.69 12.08 -17.09
N LEU A 45 -8.93 11.28 -18.13
CA LEU A 45 -8.66 9.84 -18.10
C LEU A 45 -7.16 9.55 -17.96
N ALA A 46 -6.31 10.22 -18.73
CA ALA A 46 -4.85 10.07 -18.66
C ALA A 46 -4.33 10.46 -17.26
N ALA A 47 -4.85 11.55 -16.68
CA ALA A 47 -4.50 11.96 -15.32
C ALA A 47 -4.92 10.92 -14.27
N ALA A 48 -6.13 10.36 -14.39
CA ALA A 48 -6.61 9.30 -13.50
C ALA A 48 -5.78 8.02 -13.62
N GLN A 49 -5.39 7.64 -14.85
CA GLN A 49 -4.51 6.50 -15.10
C GLN A 49 -3.12 6.72 -14.52
N ALA A 50 -2.55 7.93 -14.64
CA ALA A 50 -1.28 8.27 -14.02
C ALA A 50 -1.35 8.19 -12.49
N GLN A 51 -2.44 8.70 -11.89
CA GLN A 51 -2.67 8.59 -10.44
C GLN A 51 -2.77 7.13 -9.98
N LEU A 52 -3.46 6.29 -10.75
CA LEU A 52 -3.52 4.85 -10.48
C LEU A 52 -2.12 4.21 -10.53
N GLY A 53 -1.30 4.58 -11.50
CA GLY A 53 0.10 4.13 -11.59
C GLY A 53 0.92 4.53 -10.36
N THR A 54 0.77 5.78 -9.90
CA THR A 54 1.43 6.26 -8.68
C THR A 54 1.01 5.45 -7.45
N VAL A 55 -0.28 5.24 -7.25
CA VAL A 55 -0.80 4.44 -6.11
C VAL A 55 -0.31 3.00 -6.20
N ARG A 56 -0.27 2.41 -7.39
CA ARG A 56 0.26 1.06 -7.59
C ARG A 56 1.73 0.96 -7.17
N ASN A 57 2.55 1.93 -7.55
CA ASN A 57 3.96 1.97 -7.16
C ASN A 57 4.14 2.16 -5.65
N GLN A 58 3.28 2.95 -5.01
CA GLN A 58 3.27 3.11 -3.55
C GLN A 58 2.96 1.79 -2.85
N VAL A 59 1.97 1.04 -3.33
CA VAL A 59 1.64 -0.29 -2.79
C VAL A 59 2.82 -1.24 -2.93
N LEU A 60 3.44 -1.33 -4.11
CA LEU A 60 4.62 -2.18 -4.32
C LEU A 60 5.79 -1.80 -3.39
N THR A 61 5.99 -0.50 -3.16
CA THR A 61 7.03 0.00 -2.25
C THR A 61 6.72 -0.39 -0.81
N LEU A 62 5.45 -0.29 -0.40
CA LEU A 62 4.99 -0.67 0.93
C LEU A 62 5.12 -2.19 1.16
N GLU A 63 4.76 -3.00 0.16
CA GLU A 63 4.94 -4.45 0.20
C GLU A 63 6.42 -4.83 0.35
N ALA A 64 7.31 -4.22 -0.43
CA ALA A 64 8.76 -4.43 -0.31
C ALA A 64 9.30 -4.03 1.07
N SER A 65 8.85 -2.87 1.58
CA SER A 65 9.23 -2.39 2.92
C SER A 65 8.75 -3.35 4.01
N TYR A 66 7.54 -3.87 3.87
CA TYR A 66 6.98 -4.86 4.79
C TYR A 66 7.78 -6.17 4.80
N GLN A 67 8.15 -6.69 3.62
CA GLN A 67 9.01 -7.88 3.52
C GLN A 67 10.40 -7.66 4.15
N GLN A 68 10.95 -6.46 3.99
CA GLN A 68 12.20 -6.08 4.64
C GLN A 68 12.04 -6.05 6.18
N SER A 69 10.96 -5.48 6.71
CA SER A 69 10.69 -5.47 8.16
C SER A 69 10.51 -6.88 8.72
N LEU A 70 9.81 -7.78 8.01
CA LEU A 70 9.70 -9.19 8.39
C LEU A 70 11.07 -9.87 8.49
N SER A 71 11.95 -9.64 7.52
CA SER A 71 13.31 -10.18 7.52
C SER A 71 14.14 -9.65 8.71
N GLN A 72 13.97 -8.38 9.09
CA GLN A 72 14.64 -7.80 10.26
C GLN A 72 14.13 -8.40 11.57
N ILE A 73 12.83 -8.66 11.68
CA ILE A 73 12.24 -9.37 12.84
C ILE A 73 12.84 -10.77 12.94
N GLU A 74 12.90 -11.50 11.84
CA GLU A 74 13.46 -12.86 11.80
C GLU A 74 14.93 -12.87 12.23
N GLN A 75 15.74 -11.94 11.71
CA GLN A 75 17.15 -11.80 12.10
C GLN A 75 17.29 -11.50 13.60
N ALA A 76 16.51 -10.56 14.14
CA ALA A 76 16.55 -10.25 15.56
C ALA A 76 16.08 -11.42 16.43
N GLN A 77 15.13 -12.24 15.94
CA GLN A 77 14.66 -13.43 16.64
C GLN A 77 15.69 -14.57 16.61
N ALA A 78 16.46 -14.69 15.54
CA ALA A 78 17.50 -15.72 15.40
C ALA A 78 18.62 -15.58 16.44
N ASP A 79 18.84 -14.38 16.97
CA ASP A 79 19.81 -14.12 18.04
C ASP A 79 19.36 -14.66 19.41
N ILE A 80 18.04 -14.74 19.66
CA ILE A 80 17.50 -15.11 20.99
C ILE A 80 17.97 -16.49 21.45
N PRO A 81 17.88 -17.57 20.65
CA PRO A 81 18.34 -18.90 21.08
C PRO A 81 19.81 -18.94 21.50
N TYR A 82 20.67 -18.17 20.84
CA TYR A 82 22.09 -18.08 21.20
C TYR A 82 22.27 -17.46 22.59
N TYR A 83 21.62 -16.32 22.86
CA TYR A 83 21.71 -15.65 24.15
C TYR A 83 20.99 -16.42 25.27
N GLU A 84 19.90 -17.13 24.96
CA GLU A 84 19.24 -18.03 25.90
C GLU A 84 20.15 -19.18 26.32
N ALA A 85 20.81 -19.84 25.36
CA ALA A 85 21.76 -20.90 25.65
C ALA A 85 22.97 -20.38 26.45
N ALA A 86 23.47 -19.17 26.13
CA ALA A 86 24.55 -18.54 26.88
C ALA A 86 24.14 -18.23 28.33
N PHE A 87 22.96 -17.65 28.53
CA PHE A 87 22.41 -17.35 29.85
C PHE A 87 22.19 -18.64 30.67
N GLN A 88 21.62 -19.68 30.06
CA GLN A 88 21.41 -20.96 30.72
C GLN A 88 22.73 -21.60 31.16
N ARG A 89 23.76 -21.60 30.29
CA ARG A 89 25.10 -22.07 30.65
C ARG A 89 25.67 -21.32 31.85
N GLN A 90 25.57 -19.99 31.87
CA GLN A 90 26.08 -19.20 33.00
C GLN A 90 25.28 -19.45 34.29
N GLN A 91 23.96 -19.66 34.18
CA GLN A 91 23.13 -20.03 35.32
C GLN A 91 23.57 -21.38 35.94
N ASP A 92 23.88 -22.37 35.11
CA ASP A 92 24.30 -23.69 35.59
C ASP A 92 25.73 -23.68 36.17
N LEU A 93 26.62 -22.86 35.62
CA LEU A 93 27.96 -22.65 36.18
C LEU A 93 27.94 -21.87 37.50
N LEU A 94 26.97 -20.98 37.71
CA LEU A 94 26.80 -20.25 38.97
C LEU A 94 26.33 -21.20 40.09
N LYS A 95 25.44 -22.15 39.77
CA LYS A 95 24.99 -23.21 40.71
C LYS A 95 26.14 -24.10 41.17
N THR A 96 27.14 -24.31 40.30
CA THR A 96 28.34 -25.11 40.58
C THR A 96 29.51 -24.27 41.11
N SER A 97 29.27 -23.00 41.50
CA SER A 97 30.28 -22.04 42.01
C SER A 97 31.51 -21.84 41.11
N THR A 98 31.39 -22.17 39.82
CA THR A 98 32.49 -22.14 38.85
C THR A 98 32.48 -20.85 38.01
N ALA A 99 31.32 -20.19 37.87
CA ALA A 99 31.20 -18.90 37.18
C ALA A 99 31.12 -17.70 38.11
N SER A 100 31.59 -16.55 37.62
CA SER A 100 31.46 -15.27 38.30
C SER A 100 30.04 -14.71 38.19
N LYS A 101 29.57 -14.00 39.23
CA LYS A 101 28.28 -13.28 39.20
C LYS A 101 28.23 -12.27 38.05
N ALA A 102 29.36 -11.62 37.73
CA ALA A 102 29.46 -10.68 36.62
C ALA A 102 29.17 -11.34 35.25
N SER A 103 29.61 -12.58 35.03
CA SER A 103 29.34 -13.31 33.78
C SER A 103 27.86 -13.67 33.63
N PHE A 104 27.19 -13.99 34.73
CA PHE A 104 25.75 -14.23 34.76
C PHE A 104 24.96 -12.96 34.45
N ASP A 105 25.29 -11.86 35.13
CA ASP A 105 24.61 -10.57 34.94
C ASP A 105 24.80 -10.05 33.50
N SER A 106 25.99 -10.24 32.91
CA SER A 106 26.26 -9.91 31.50
C SER A 106 25.39 -10.73 30.55
N ALA A 107 25.34 -12.05 30.71
CA ALA A 107 24.53 -12.91 29.84
C ALA A 107 23.03 -12.62 29.99
N GLN A 108 22.57 -12.26 31.19
CA GLN A 108 21.21 -11.80 31.41
C GLN A 108 20.93 -10.49 30.65
N HIS A 109 21.84 -9.53 30.73
CA HIS A 109 21.73 -8.27 30.03
C HIS A 109 21.67 -8.46 28.51
N ASP A 110 22.54 -9.31 27.96
CA ASP A 110 22.59 -9.61 26.54
C ASP A 110 21.28 -10.25 26.04
N LEU A 111 20.71 -11.19 26.80
CA LEU A 111 19.41 -11.79 26.49
C LEU A 111 18.27 -10.76 26.51
N VAL A 112 18.25 -9.86 27.51
CA VAL A 112 17.26 -8.79 27.58
C VAL A 112 17.41 -7.84 26.39
N ALA A 113 18.64 -7.46 26.04
CA ALA A 113 18.92 -6.61 24.90
C ALA A 113 18.48 -7.26 23.57
N ALA A 114 18.72 -8.56 23.38
CA ALA A 114 18.26 -9.30 22.20
C ALA A 114 16.73 -9.30 22.09
N ARG A 115 16.01 -9.52 23.20
CA ARG A 115 14.54 -9.45 23.23
C ARG A 115 14.02 -8.04 22.93
N GLN A 116 14.70 -7.01 23.44
CA GLN A 116 14.37 -5.62 23.13
C GLN A 116 14.55 -5.29 21.65
N LYS A 117 15.63 -5.78 21.02
CA LYS A 117 15.84 -5.63 19.56
C LYS A 117 14.68 -6.19 18.76
N VAL A 118 14.16 -7.38 19.12
CA VAL A 118 12.95 -7.94 18.49
C VAL A 118 11.74 -7.04 18.70
N SER A 119 11.54 -6.50 19.90
CA SER A 119 10.42 -5.59 20.16
C SER A 119 10.52 -4.31 19.33
N VAL A 120 11.71 -3.76 19.15
CA VAL A 120 11.96 -2.59 18.32
C VAL A 120 11.72 -2.92 16.84
N ALA A 121 12.24 -4.04 16.34
CA ALA A 121 12.03 -4.48 14.97
C ALA A 121 10.53 -4.70 14.66
N LYS A 122 9.77 -5.25 15.62
CA LYS A 122 8.31 -5.41 15.51
C LYS A 122 7.55 -4.09 15.55
N ALA A 123 8.04 -3.09 16.26
CA ALA A 123 7.43 -1.76 16.32
C ALA A 123 7.71 -0.91 15.07
N GLN A 124 8.74 -1.29 14.29
CA GLN A 124 9.12 -0.63 13.04
C GLN A 124 8.48 -1.27 11.80
N ALA A 125 7.80 -2.40 11.97
CA ALA A 125 7.03 -3.10 10.94
C ALA A 125 5.58 -2.62 10.88
#